data_AF-A0A1C5CGL1-F1
#
_entry.id   AF-A0A1C5CGL1-F1
#
_cell.length_a   1.000
_cell.length_b   1.000
_cell.length_c   1.000
_cell.angle_alpha   90.00
_cell.angle_beta   90.00
_cell.angle_gamma   90.00
#
_symmetry.space_group_name_H-M   'P 1'
#
loop_
_entity.id
_entity.type
_entity.pdbx_description
1 polymer ?
#
loop_
_entity_poly.entity_id
_entity_poly.type
_entity_poly.pdbx_seq_one_letter_code
_entity_poly.pdbx_strand_id
1 'polypeptide(L)'
;MGAPIRHYTAMTPDGEVFTVNMERDFRYDPYRDFLICAHCGWSPSLLTMEKIIDMAGEHLASAHGADRGLSQQENESFRKARLIVLPIVVVLLIGLFVYLRS
;
A
#
# COMPACT_ATOMS: atom_id res chain seq x y z
N MET A 1 10.92 -8.19 9.48
CA MET A 1 10.19 -7.00 9.04
C MET A 1 10.23 -7.01 7.53
N GLY A 2 9.05 -6.93 6.90
CA GLY A 2 8.90 -7.03 5.45
C GLY A 2 9.12 -5.67 4.79
N ALA A 3 9.25 -5.64 3.47
CA ALA A 3 9.23 -4.37 2.75
C ALA A 3 7.80 -3.80 2.78
N PRO A 4 7.60 -2.53 3.18
CA PRO A 4 6.28 -1.93 3.15
C PRO A 4 5.81 -1.79 1.70
N ILE A 5 4.59 -2.27 1.44
CA ILE A 5 3.95 -2.26 0.12
C ILE A 5 2.95 -1.12 -0.03
N ARG A 6 2.34 -0.65 1.07
CA ARG A 6 1.49 0.55 1.11
C ARG A 6 1.66 1.28 2.44
N HIS A 7 1.42 2.59 2.41
CA HIS A 7 1.43 3.45 3.57
C HIS A 7 0.11 4.21 3.64
N TYR A 8 -0.47 4.26 4.83
CA TYR A 8 -1.65 5.05 5.14
C TYR A 8 -1.24 6.12 6.15
N THR A 9 -1.52 7.37 5.81
CA THR A 9 -1.21 8.51 6.67
C THR A 9 -2.49 9.22 7.07
N ALA A 10 -2.54 9.69 8.31
CA ALA A 10 -3.59 10.56 8.79
C ALA A 10 -2.97 11.69 9.61
N MET A 11 -3.70 12.81 9.70
CA MET A 11 -3.25 14.00 10.42
C MET A 11 -4.23 14.33 11.54
N THR A 12 -3.71 14.62 12.73
CA THR A 12 -4.52 15.05 13.87
C THR A 12 -5.01 16.48 13.72
N PRO A 13 -5.94 16.92 14.59
CA PRO A 13 -6.36 18.30 14.64
C PRO A 13 -5.23 19.33 14.80
N ASP A 14 -4.16 18.93 15.49
CA ASP A 14 -3.00 19.76 15.83
C ASP A 14 -1.88 19.68 14.78
N GLY A 15 -2.07 18.91 13.71
CA GLY A 15 -1.14 18.81 12.59
C GLY A 15 -0.08 17.70 12.74
N GLU A 16 -0.19 16.83 13.72
CA GLU A 16 0.69 15.67 13.85
C GLU A 16 0.34 14.60 12.82
N VAL A 17 1.35 13.98 12.22
CA VAL A 17 1.17 12.96 11.16
C VAL A 17 1.42 11.58 11.73
N PHE A 18 0.45 10.69 11.55
CA PHE A 18 0.52 9.28 11.96
C PHE A 18 0.50 8.36 10.74
N THR A 19 1.29 7.29 10.82
CA THR A 19 1.50 6.37 9.70
C THR A 19 1.26 4.92 10.10
N VAL A 20 0.42 4.23 9.33
CA VAL A 20 0.24 2.77 9.37
C VAL A 20 0.78 2.17 8.08
N ASN A 21 1.64 1.17 8.22
CA ASN A 21 2.25 0.46 7.10
C ASN A 21 1.51 -0.84 6.83
N MET A 22 1.41 -1.19 5.55
CA MET A 22 1.06 -2.52 5.11
C MET A 22 2.35 -3.20 4.65
N GLU A 23 2.74 -4.27 5.35
CA GLU A 23 3.93 -5.06 5.05
C GLU A 23 3.53 -6.44 4.53
N ARG A 24 4.39 -7.01 3.69
CA ARG A 24 4.27 -8.41 3.27
C ARG A 24 5.36 -9.24 3.94
N ASP A 25 4.97 -10.27 4.70
CA ASP A 25 5.93 -11.20 5.30
C ASP A 25 5.92 -12.55 4.55
N PHE A 26 6.93 -12.74 3.71
CA PHE A 26 7.10 -13.97 2.92
C PHE A 26 7.51 -15.20 3.74
N ARG A 27 7.80 -15.05 5.04
CA ARG A 27 8.34 -16.15 5.87
C ARG A 27 7.29 -17.16 6.31
N TYR A 28 6.03 -16.74 6.47
CA TYR A 28 4.98 -17.56 7.07
C TYR A 28 3.78 -17.79 6.16
N ASP A 29 3.53 -16.89 5.20
CA ASP A 29 2.52 -17.06 4.15
C ASP A 29 2.84 -16.11 2.98
N PRO A 30 3.26 -16.62 1.80
CA PRO A 30 3.73 -15.78 0.69
C PRO A 30 2.67 -14.83 0.12
N TYR A 31 1.41 -14.94 0.55
CA TYR A 31 0.30 -14.12 0.06
C TYR A 31 -0.41 -13.31 1.15
N ARG A 32 0.10 -13.31 2.38
CA ARG A 32 -0.53 -12.58 3.48
C ARG A 32 0.11 -11.21 3.68
N ASP A 33 -0.71 -10.19 3.47
CA ASP A 33 -0.37 -8.82 3.81
C ASP A 33 -0.79 -8.56 5.27
N PHE A 34 0.06 -7.85 6.01
CA PHE A 34 -0.14 -7.51 7.41
C PHE A 34 -0.17 -5.99 7.57
N LEU A 35 -1.08 -5.49 8.41
CA LEU A 35 -1.05 -4.11 8.87
C LEU A 35 -0.15 -4.02 10.09
N ILE A 36 0.71 -3.01 10.11
CA ILE A 36 1.58 -2.69 11.22
C ILE A 36 1.54 -1.18 11.42
N CYS A 37 1.09 -0.72 12.58
CA CYS A 37 1.24 0.68 12.96
C CYS A 37 2.71 0.97 13.26
N ALA A 38 3.34 1.88 12.51
CA ALA A 38 4.74 2.24 12.71
C ALA A 38 4.98 2.96 14.04
N HIS A 39 3.95 3.55 14.62
CA HIS A 39 4.02 4.32 15.86
C HIS A 39 3.88 3.45 17.13
N CYS A 40 2.91 2.52 17.16
CA CYS A 40 2.59 1.74 18.36
C CYS A 40 2.79 0.22 18.22
N GLY A 41 3.24 -0.26 17.05
CA GLY A 41 3.48 -1.69 16.81
C GLY A 41 2.20 -2.54 16.74
N TRP A 42 1.03 -1.91 16.64
CA TRP A 42 -0.24 -2.62 16.49
C TRP A 42 -0.27 -3.43 15.19
N SER A 43 -0.60 -4.72 15.30
CA SER A 43 -0.67 -5.65 14.17
C SER A 43 -1.89 -6.56 14.26
N PRO A 44 -3.02 -6.24 13.61
CA PRO A 44 -4.20 -7.10 13.60
C PRO A 44 -3.95 -8.36 12.74
N SER A 45 -4.45 -9.51 13.19
CA SER A 45 -4.43 -10.74 12.38
C SER A 45 -5.55 -10.69 11.35
N LEU A 46 -5.26 -10.48 10.06
CA LEU A 46 -6.35 -10.25 9.09
C LEU A 46 -6.42 -11.20 7.90
N LEU A 47 -7.67 -11.56 7.62
CA LEU A 47 -8.17 -12.07 6.36
C LEU A 47 -8.77 -10.90 5.56
N THR A 48 -8.51 -10.94 4.25
CA THR A 48 -9.00 -10.11 3.14
C THR A 48 -8.59 -8.63 3.06
N MET A 49 -8.23 -8.26 1.84
CA MET A 49 -7.53 -7.01 1.46
C MET A 49 -8.41 -5.75 1.52
N GLU A 50 -9.74 -5.92 1.43
CA GLU A 50 -10.69 -4.80 1.36
C GLU A 50 -10.92 -4.16 2.75
N LYS A 51 -10.94 -4.97 3.82
CA LYS A 51 -11.10 -4.46 5.19
C LYS A 51 -9.84 -3.76 5.73
N ILE A 52 -8.68 -3.99 5.11
CA ILE A 52 -7.38 -3.48 5.58
C ILE A 52 -7.36 -1.95 5.62
N ILE A 53 -8.00 -1.29 4.64
CA ILE A 53 -8.04 0.18 4.58
C ILE A 53 -8.90 0.72 5.74
N ASP A 54 -10.09 0.15 5.94
CA ASP A 54 -11.01 0.57 6.99
C ASP A 54 -10.38 0.41 8.38
N MET A 55 -9.72 -0.73 8.64
CA MET A 55 -9.05 -0.95 9.93
C MET A 55 -7.86 -0.03 10.18
N ALA A 56 -7.10 0.30 9.14
CA ALA A 56 -6.04 1.31 9.27
C ALA A 56 -6.65 2.68 9.63
N GLY A 57 -7.74 3.06 8.96
CA GLY A 57 -8.49 4.29 9.26
C GLY A 57 -9.07 4.32 10.67
N GLU A 58 -9.76 3.26 11.09
CA GLU A 58 -10.32 3.12 12.44
C GLU A 58 -9.23 3.16 13.51
N HIS A 59 -8.10 2.50 13.29
CA HIS A 59 -6.99 2.55 14.23
C HIS A 59 -6.36 3.95 14.31
N LEU A 60 -6.14 4.62 13.16
CA LEU A 60 -5.62 5.98 13.11
C LEU A 60 -6.55 6.99 13.79
N ALA A 61 -7.86 6.89 13.58
CA ALA A 61 -8.83 7.74 14.26
C ALA A 61 -8.88 7.44 15.78
N SER A 62 -9.07 6.18 16.17
CA SER A 62 -9.30 5.82 17.58
C SER A 62 -8.06 5.86 18.47
N ALA A 63 -6.90 5.42 17.98
CA ALA A 63 -5.68 5.33 18.79
C ALA A 63 -4.81 6.59 18.69
N HIS A 64 -4.98 7.39 17.63
CA HIS A 64 -4.15 8.56 17.37
C HIS A 64 -4.94 9.87 17.20
N GLY A 65 -6.28 9.86 17.30
CA GLY A 65 -7.09 11.08 17.14
C GLY A 65 -6.99 11.71 15.76
N ALA A 66 -6.68 10.91 14.73
CA ALA A 66 -6.38 11.37 13.39
C ALA A 66 -7.63 11.35 12.47
N ASP A 67 -8.71 11.97 12.94
CA ASP A 67 -10.07 11.85 12.36
C ASP A 67 -10.24 12.61 11.02
N ARG A 68 -9.29 13.51 10.69
CA ARG A 68 -9.44 14.47 9.58
C ARG A 68 -9.19 13.92 8.18
N GLY A 69 -8.92 12.62 8.06
CA GLY A 69 -8.93 11.94 6.78
C GLY A 69 -7.73 11.03 6.58
N LEU A 70 -8.02 9.84 6.08
CA LEU A 70 -7.03 8.85 5.65
C LEU A 70 -6.54 9.23 4.24
N SER A 71 -5.27 9.58 4.11
CA SER A 71 -4.62 9.71 2.80
C SER A 71 -3.82 8.45 2.50
N GLN A 72 -4.14 7.82 1.38
CA GLN A 72 -3.39 6.69 0.87
C GLN A 72 -2.32 7.20 -0.09
N GLN A 73 -1.07 7.24 0.36
CA GLN A 73 0.04 7.52 -0.53
C GLN A 73 0.44 6.20 -1.19
N GLU A 74 -0.04 5.96 -2.42
CA GLU A 74 0.46 4.84 -3.22
C GLU A 74 2.00 4.90 -3.23
N ASN A 75 2.58 3.76 -2.86
CA ASN A 75 4.01 3.62 -2.68
C ASN A 75 4.73 4.14 -3.93
N GLU A 76 5.64 5.11 -3.77
CA GLU A 76 6.30 5.74 -4.92
C GLU A 76 7.03 4.71 -5.81
N SER A 77 7.40 3.57 -5.21
CA SER A 77 7.94 2.39 -5.88
C SER A 77 6.96 1.78 -6.88
N PHE A 78 5.67 1.67 -6.55
CA PHE A 78 4.64 1.15 -7.44
C PHE A 78 4.33 2.14 -8.55
N ARG A 79 4.28 3.44 -8.24
CA ARG A 79 4.14 4.52 -9.23
C ARG A 79 5.31 4.53 -10.21
N LYS A 80 6.55 4.42 -9.71
CA LYS A 80 7.77 4.33 -10.54
C LYS A 80 7.81 3.04 -11.37
N ALA A 81 7.50 1.90 -10.77
CA ALA A 81 7.45 0.62 -11.47
C ALA A 81 6.41 0.66 -12.61
N ARG A 82 5.23 1.22 -12.35
CA ARG A 82 4.20 1.42 -13.38
C ARG A 82 4.73 2.28 -14.52
N LEU A 83 5.39 3.41 -14.24
CA LEU A 83 5.95 4.29 -15.25
C LEU A 83 7.01 3.63 -16.14
N ILE A 84 7.76 2.64 -15.62
CA ILE A 84 8.79 1.92 -16.38
C ILE A 84 8.19 0.75 -17.16
N VAL A 85 7.28 -0.01 -16.56
CA VAL A 85 6.72 -1.23 -17.16
C VAL A 85 5.75 -0.90 -18.30
N LEU A 86 4.94 0.16 -18.16
CA LEU A 86 3.94 0.54 -19.17
C LEU A 86 4.53 0.78 -20.57
N PRO A 87 5.61 1.58 -20.76
CA PRO A 87 6.21 1.76 -22.07
C PRO A 87 6.83 0.48 -22.64
N ILE A 88 7.41 -0.38 -21.79
CA ILE A 88 7.96 -1.68 -22.23
C ILE A 88 6.85 -2.57 -22.80
N VAL A 89 5.72 -2.64 -22.11
CA VAL A 89 4.54 -3.40 -22.56
C VAL A 89 4.02 -2.84 -23.89
N VAL A 90 3.96 -1.52 -24.04
CA VAL A 90 3.53 -0.88 -25.30
C VAL A 90 4.46 -1.25 -26.46
N VAL A 91 5.79 -1.20 -26.27
CA VAL A 91 6.75 -1.59 -27.32
C VAL A 91 6.59 -3.05 -27.72
N LEU A 92 6.39 -3.95 -26.74
CA LEU A 92 6.14 -5.37 -27.01
C LEU A 92 4.84 -5.59 -27.81
N LEU A 93 3.75 -4.89 -27.45
CA LEU A 93 2.48 -4.97 -28.17
C LEU A 93 2.62 -4.47 -29.61
N ILE A 94 3.36 -3.38 -29.84
CA ILE A 94 3.63 -2.87 -31.19
C ILE A 94 4.43 -3.89 -32.00
N GLY A 95 5.50 -4.44 -31.43
CA GLY A 95 6.32 -5.47 -32.10
C GLY A 95 5.51 -6.71 -32.45
N LEU A 96 4.67 -7.19 -31.52
CA LEU A 96 3.75 -8.31 -31.76
C LEU A 96 2.76 -7.98 -32.88
N PHE A 97 2.19 -6.77 -32.89
CA PHE A 97 1.24 -6.34 -33.90
C PHE A 97 1.88 -6.26 -35.29
N VAL A 98 3.12 -5.78 -35.39
CA VAL A 98 3.89 -5.77 -36.64
C VAL A 98 4.18 -7.19 -37.11
N TYR A 99 4.61 -8.07 -36.21
CA TYR A 99 4.87 -9.48 -36.54
C TYR A 99 3.62 -10.20 -37.06
N LEU A 100 2.46 -9.97 -36.43
CA LEU A 100 1.19 -10.57 -36.85
C LEU A 100 0.62 -9.96 -38.15
N ARG A 101 1.13 -8.81 -38.58
CA ARG A 101 0.74 -8.13 -39.83
C ARG A 101 1.68 -8.41 -40.99
N SER A 102 2.83 -9.03 -40.73
CA SER A 102 3.80 -9.49 -41.74
C SER A 102 3.51 -10.92 -42.20
#